data_AF-A0A916TPW5-F1
#
_entry.id   AF-A0A916TPW5-F1
#
_cell.length_a   1.000
_cell.length_b   1.000
_cell.length_c   1.000
_cell.angle_alpha   90.00
_cell.angle_beta   90.00
_cell.angle_gamma   90.00
#
_symmetry.space_group_name_H-M   'P 1'
#
loop_
_entity.id
_entity.type
_entity.pdbx_description
1 polymer ?
#
loop_
_entity_poly.entity_id
_entity_poly.type
_entity_poly.pdbx_seq_one_letter_code
_entity_poly.pdbx_strand_id
1 'polypeptide(L)'
;MDNLTHSLIGAVLGQAGLKRRTGLAMPALILAANLPDIDAPCVLYGVESLAMRRGITHGPVALAILPALLAGILIAFDRWQVRRGTRPLGRADVRAGWLLALCYIGALTHPAFDWLNSYGIRLLEPFSHHWFYGDVLFIIDPWLWAMLGLGLWLSLRRERAGASRWTRPAHMAIAGVLAYVALNLGISRIAAESIAMEDPYPRVVVANPVPGAFWQREVLWRTAGRYGSVPFSLFGSRVGTGEAEGAPTNMDDPRLARRVSESPQARAFLFWSRMPVAQVRGDTLQLVDQRFLRAPTRGNFSVELKPK
;
A
#
# COMPACT_ATOMS: atom_id res chain seq x y z
N MET A 1 0.50 1.74 -1.00
CA MET A 1 0.01 3.09 -1.35
C MET A 1 0.08 3.23 -2.86
N ASP A 2 -0.45 4.30 -3.42
CA ASP A 2 -0.28 4.61 -4.84
C ASP A 2 1.11 5.22 -5.14
N ASN A 3 1.56 5.10 -6.38
CA ASN A 3 2.88 5.56 -6.84
C ASN A 3 3.08 7.08 -6.71
N LEU A 4 2.01 7.88 -6.70
CA LEU A 4 2.12 9.32 -6.46
C LEU A 4 2.50 9.56 -5.00
N THR A 5 1.87 8.87 -4.04
CA THR A 5 2.28 8.94 -2.62
C THR A 5 3.75 8.59 -2.43
N HIS A 6 4.21 7.49 -3.02
CA HIS A 6 5.62 7.06 -2.92
C HIS A 6 6.60 8.07 -3.52
N SER A 7 6.26 8.64 -4.68
CA SER A 7 7.04 9.69 -5.32
C SER A 7 7.11 10.95 -4.45
N LEU A 8 5.99 11.33 -3.81
CA LEU A 8 5.94 12.47 -2.90
C LEU A 8 6.78 12.23 -1.63
N ILE A 9 6.75 11.02 -1.06
CA ILE A 9 7.61 10.64 0.08
C ILE A 9 9.09 10.80 -0.31
N GLY A 10 9.52 10.23 -1.43
CA GLY A 10 10.88 10.37 -1.93
C GLY A 10 11.28 11.84 -2.15
N ALA A 11 10.38 12.64 -2.72
CA ALA A 11 10.62 14.06 -2.96
C ALA A 11 10.73 14.87 -1.65
N VAL A 12 9.85 14.62 -0.68
CA VAL A 12 9.86 15.27 0.64
C VAL A 12 11.12 14.90 1.42
N LEU A 13 11.54 13.63 1.39
CA LEU A 13 12.83 13.21 1.97
C LEU A 13 14.01 13.95 1.32
N GLY A 14 13.96 14.14 0.00
CA GLY A 14 14.94 14.96 -0.72
C GLY A 14 14.94 16.41 -0.20
N GLN A 15 13.77 17.03 -0.09
CA GLN A 15 13.60 18.38 0.45
C GLN A 15 13.91 18.52 1.94
N ALA A 16 13.86 17.44 2.71
CA ALA A 16 14.30 17.41 4.11
C ALA A 16 15.82 17.54 4.27
N GLY A 17 16.56 17.60 3.17
CA GLY A 17 18.01 17.86 3.14
C GLY A 17 18.82 16.74 2.50
N LEU A 18 18.22 15.56 2.29
CA LEU A 18 18.94 14.42 1.69
C LEU A 18 19.40 14.71 0.27
N LYS A 19 18.69 15.57 -0.47
CA LYS A 19 19.10 15.95 -1.84
C LYS A 19 20.45 16.66 -1.93
N ARG A 20 20.98 17.17 -0.81
CA ARG A 20 22.29 17.85 -0.74
C ARG A 20 23.47 16.90 -0.51
N ARG A 21 23.22 15.61 -0.25
CA ARG A 21 24.27 14.64 0.10
C ARG A 21 25.12 14.21 -1.10
N THR A 22 24.54 14.19 -2.30
CA THR A 22 25.18 13.76 -3.55
C THR A 22 24.44 14.34 -4.75
N GLY A 23 25.12 14.47 -5.90
CA GLY A 23 24.45 14.60 -7.19
C GLY A 23 23.47 13.44 -7.42
N LEU A 24 22.39 13.69 -8.18
CA LEU A 24 21.31 12.74 -8.48
C LEU A 24 20.50 12.22 -7.28
N ALA A 25 20.69 12.79 -6.09
CA ALA A 25 19.99 12.37 -4.87
C ALA A 25 18.45 12.43 -4.96
N MET A 26 17.89 13.48 -5.57
CA MET A 26 16.43 13.62 -5.71
C MET A 26 15.82 12.55 -6.64
N PRO A 27 16.32 12.36 -7.88
CA PRO A 27 15.95 11.21 -8.70
C PRO A 27 16.14 9.86 -8.01
N ALA A 28 17.24 9.66 -7.29
CA ALA A 28 17.50 8.41 -6.57
C ALA A 28 16.38 8.10 -5.57
N LEU A 29 15.98 9.07 -4.74
CA LEU A 29 14.91 8.90 -3.77
C LEU A 29 13.55 8.62 -4.43
N ILE A 30 13.18 9.39 -5.45
CA ILE A 30 11.88 9.26 -6.12
C ILE A 30 11.78 7.94 -6.90
N LEU A 31 12.80 7.61 -7.69
CA LEU A 31 12.82 6.38 -8.50
C LEU A 31 12.89 5.15 -7.60
N ALA A 32 13.75 5.16 -6.58
CA ALA A 32 13.87 4.03 -5.68
C ALA A 32 12.58 3.80 -4.88
N ALA A 33 11.89 4.87 -4.47
CA ALA A 33 10.60 4.77 -3.80
C ALA A 33 9.50 4.14 -4.66
N ASN A 34 9.67 3.99 -5.97
CA ASN A 34 8.71 3.30 -6.84
C ASN A 34 9.22 1.94 -7.33
N LEU A 35 10.44 1.55 -6.95
CA LEU A 35 11.12 0.39 -7.49
C LEU A 35 10.45 -0.95 -7.09
N PRO A 36 9.86 -1.11 -5.90
CA PRO A 36 9.10 -2.32 -5.58
C PRO A 36 7.86 -2.52 -6.47
N ASP A 37 7.32 -1.46 -7.06
CA ASP A 37 6.16 -1.52 -7.96
C ASP A 37 6.55 -1.74 -9.44
N ILE A 38 7.76 -2.23 -9.74
CA ILE A 38 8.11 -2.61 -11.12
C ILE A 38 7.24 -3.76 -11.66
N ASP A 39 6.51 -4.45 -10.77
CA ASP A 39 5.53 -5.49 -11.06
C ASP A 39 4.12 -4.92 -11.35
N ALA A 40 3.91 -3.61 -11.29
CA ALA A 40 2.63 -2.99 -11.66
C ALA A 40 2.11 -3.40 -13.06
N PRO A 41 2.95 -3.56 -14.10
CA PRO A 41 2.52 -4.05 -15.41
C PRO A 41 1.91 -5.46 -15.40
N CYS A 42 2.10 -6.25 -14.32
CA CYS A 42 1.40 -7.53 -14.18
C CYS A 42 -0.12 -7.39 -14.19
N VAL A 43 -0.68 -6.17 -14.01
CA VAL A 43 -2.11 -5.88 -14.22
C VAL A 43 -2.64 -6.37 -15.58
N LEU A 44 -1.77 -6.49 -16.59
CA LEU A 44 -2.11 -7.03 -17.91
C LEU A 44 -2.57 -8.51 -17.86
N TYR A 45 -2.25 -9.25 -16.79
CA TYR A 45 -2.72 -10.62 -16.54
C TYR A 45 -4.10 -10.68 -15.84
N GLY A 46 -4.81 -9.55 -15.72
CA GLY A 46 -6.15 -9.49 -15.13
C GLY A 46 -6.17 -9.91 -13.66
N VAL A 47 -7.07 -10.82 -13.27
CA VAL A 47 -7.21 -11.30 -11.89
C VAL A 47 -5.95 -12.00 -11.39
N GLU A 48 -5.21 -12.68 -12.27
CA GLU A 48 -3.99 -13.39 -11.88
C GLU A 48 -2.91 -12.45 -11.35
N SER A 49 -2.98 -11.15 -11.73
CA SER A 49 -2.10 -10.11 -11.20
C SER A 49 -2.18 -9.98 -9.67
N LEU A 50 -3.31 -10.35 -9.05
CA LEU A 50 -3.48 -10.32 -7.59
C LEU A 50 -2.49 -11.24 -6.86
N ALA A 51 -2.12 -12.37 -7.47
CA ALA A 51 -1.14 -13.31 -6.91
C ALA A 51 0.31 -12.92 -7.22
N MET A 52 0.52 -12.03 -8.19
CA MET A 52 1.86 -11.61 -8.63
C MET A 52 2.31 -10.34 -7.89
N ARG A 53 1.42 -9.34 -7.81
CA ARG A 53 1.76 -8.02 -7.31
C ARG A 53 2.12 -8.03 -5.82
N ARG A 54 2.98 -7.10 -5.43
CA ARG A 54 3.43 -6.87 -4.05
C ARG A 54 4.03 -8.12 -3.40
N GLY A 55 4.71 -8.89 -4.24
CA GLY A 55 5.34 -10.16 -3.92
C GLY A 55 6.85 -10.07 -3.95
N ILE A 56 7.43 -10.73 -4.94
CA ILE A 56 8.88 -10.90 -5.09
C ILE A 56 9.61 -9.56 -5.05
N THR A 57 9.06 -8.53 -5.70
CA THR A 57 9.65 -7.17 -5.78
C THR A 57 9.65 -6.43 -4.44
N HIS A 58 8.80 -6.84 -3.50
CA HIS A 58 8.69 -6.29 -2.15
C HIS A 58 9.44 -7.14 -1.11
N GLY A 59 9.93 -8.31 -1.50
CA GLY A 59 10.66 -9.22 -0.63
C GLY A 59 12.13 -8.83 -0.41
N PRO A 60 12.79 -9.41 0.61
CA PRO A 60 14.17 -9.08 1.00
C PRO A 60 15.18 -9.19 -0.14
N VAL A 61 15.03 -10.18 -1.02
CA VAL A 61 15.97 -10.39 -2.15
C VAL A 61 15.88 -9.22 -3.14
N ALA A 62 14.67 -8.83 -3.54
CA ALA A 62 14.49 -7.69 -4.43
C ALA A 62 14.89 -6.36 -3.77
N LEU A 63 14.56 -6.17 -2.48
CA LEU A 63 14.95 -4.98 -1.73
C LEU A 63 16.46 -4.86 -1.50
N ALA A 64 17.21 -5.97 -1.52
CA ALA A 64 18.67 -5.96 -1.51
C ALA A 64 19.26 -5.65 -2.88
N ILE A 65 18.68 -6.17 -3.97
CA ILE A 65 19.27 -6.09 -5.31
C ILE A 65 18.85 -4.82 -6.06
N LEU A 66 17.55 -4.52 -6.10
CA LEU A 66 16.99 -3.47 -6.95
C LEU A 66 17.56 -2.08 -6.61
N PRO A 67 17.66 -1.64 -5.33
CA PRO A 67 18.21 -0.32 -5.01
C PRO A 67 19.69 -0.20 -5.39
N ALA A 68 20.46 -1.28 -5.25
CA ALA A 68 21.86 -1.32 -5.67
C ALA A 68 22.01 -1.24 -7.19
N LEU A 69 21.15 -1.94 -7.93
CA LEU A 69 21.08 -1.86 -9.40
C LEU A 69 20.77 -0.43 -9.86
N LEU A 70 19.76 0.21 -9.26
CA LEU A 70 19.41 1.60 -9.56
C LEU A 70 20.57 2.57 -9.28
N ALA A 71 21.26 2.40 -8.15
CA ALA A 71 22.45 3.20 -7.84
C ALA A 71 23.54 3.03 -8.93
N GLY A 72 23.78 1.79 -9.37
CA GLY A 72 24.69 1.48 -10.47
C GLY A 72 24.30 2.16 -11.79
N ILE A 73 23.01 2.11 -12.15
CA ILE A 73 22.46 2.79 -13.34
C ILE A 73 22.67 4.30 -13.25
N LEU A 74 22.38 4.92 -12.10
CA LEU A 74 22.54 6.36 -11.92
C LEU A 74 24.01 6.80 -11.96
N ILE A 75 24.94 5.98 -11.45
CA ILE A 75 26.39 6.21 -11.59
C ILE A 75 26.82 6.10 -13.05
N ALA A 76 26.35 5.07 -13.76
CA ALA A 76 26.63 4.89 -15.18
C ALA A 76 26.10 6.08 -16.00
N PHE A 77 24.90 6.55 -15.67
CA PHE A 77 24.29 7.73 -16.28
C PHE A 77 25.10 9.01 -16.04
N ASP A 78 25.55 9.26 -14.81
CA ASP A 78 26.42 10.41 -14.50
C ASP A 78 27.73 10.35 -15.31
N ARG A 79 28.39 9.19 -15.34
CA ARG A 79 29.62 8.98 -16.12
C ARG A 79 29.40 9.16 -17.62
N TRP A 80 28.27 8.69 -18.15
CA TRP A 80 27.91 8.88 -19.55
C TRP A 80 27.71 10.37 -19.87
N GLN A 81 27.05 11.14 -19.00
CA GLN A 81 26.90 12.59 -19.19
C GLN A 81 28.23 13.34 -19.12
N VAL A 82 29.15 12.93 -18.25
CA VAL A 82 30.52 13.50 -18.18
C VAL A 82 31.24 13.26 -19.51
N ARG A 83 31.24 12.02 -20.02
CA ARG A 83 31.86 11.67 -21.31
C ARG A 83 31.28 12.45 -22.48
N ARG A 84 29.98 12.75 -22.44
CA ARG A 84 29.27 13.51 -23.48
C ARG A 84 29.37 15.03 -23.31
N GLY A 85 29.96 15.52 -22.23
CA GLY A 85 29.97 16.95 -21.90
C GLY A 85 28.58 17.53 -21.59
N THR A 86 27.57 16.68 -21.32
CA THR A 86 26.18 17.09 -21.08
C THR A 86 25.82 17.14 -19.59
N ARG A 87 26.79 16.96 -18.70
CA ARG A 87 26.59 17.09 -17.25
C ARG A 87 26.25 18.55 -16.90
N PRO A 88 25.11 18.82 -16.21
CA PRO A 88 24.79 20.18 -15.79
C PRO A 88 25.86 20.76 -14.86
N LEU A 89 26.33 21.99 -15.15
CA LEU A 89 27.40 22.66 -14.40
C LEU A 89 27.06 22.83 -12.91
N GLY A 90 25.79 23.09 -12.59
CA GLY A 90 25.32 23.26 -11.20
C GLY A 90 25.06 21.97 -10.42
N ARG A 91 25.26 20.78 -11.03
CA ARG A 91 25.04 19.51 -10.33
C ARG A 91 26.25 19.18 -9.45
N ALA A 92 25.99 18.88 -8.18
CA ALA A 92 27.01 18.37 -7.26
C ALA A 92 27.60 17.02 -7.72
N ASP A 93 28.78 16.69 -7.22
CA ASP A 93 29.43 15.42 -7.54
C ASP A 93 28.65 14.21 -7.02
N VAL A 94 28.64 13.15 -7.82
CA VAL A 94 27.97 11.90 -7.46
C VAL A 94 28.89 11.11 -6.53
N ARG A 95 28.48 11.00 -5.26
CA ARG A 95 29.14 10.23 -4.22
C ARG A 95 28.46 8.86 -4.14
N ALA A 96 29.11 7.82 -4.67
CA ALA A 96 28.53 6.49 -4.82
C ALA A 96 27.92 5.92 -3.53
N GLY A 97 28.62 6.04 -2.39
CA GLY A 97 28.11 5.56 -1.10
C GLY A 97 26.83 6.26 -0.65
N TRP A 98 26.74 7.58 -0.82
CA TRP A 98 25.51 8.32 -0.52
C TRP A 98 24.40 7.98 -1.50
N LEU A 99 24.71 7.84 -2.79
CA LEU A 99 23.70 7.49 -3.80
C LEU A 99 23.08 6.12 -3.52
N LEU A 100 23.91 5.13 -3.17
CA LEU A 100 23.47 3.81 -2.74
C LEU A 100 22.55 3.91 -1.52
N ALA A 101 23.00 4.63 -0.47
CA ALA A 101 22.21 4.81 0.74
C ALA A 101 20.84 5.46 0.47
N LEU A 102 20.79 6.47 -0.42
CA LEU A 102 19.54 7.12 -0.79
C LEU A 102 18.62 6.23 -1.61
N CYS A 103 19.16 5.35 -2.48
CA CYS A 103 18.34 4.36 -3.17
C CYS A 103 17.71 3.39 -2.16
N TYR A 104 18.48 2.90 -1.18
CA TYR A 104 17.91 2.07 -0.12
C TYR A 104 16.87 2.81 0.73
N ILE A 105 17.15 4.04 1.15
CA ILE A 105 16.18 4.85 1.92
C ILE A 105 14.88 4.99 1.13
N GLY A 106 14.96 5.38 -0.15
CA GLY A 106 13.78 5.50 -1.01
C GLY A 106 13.02 4.18 -1.12
N ALA A 107 13.71 3.11 -1.52
CA ALA A 107 13.10 1.80 -1.72
C ALA A 107 12.47 1.22 -0.46
N LEU A 108 13.09 1.38 0.71
CA LEU A 108 12.56 0.87 1.99
C LEU A 108 11.33 1.63 2.48
N THR A 109 11.13 2.89 2.07
CA THR A 109 9.89 3.60 2.42
C THR A 109 8.66 2.97 1.77
N HIS A 110 8.81 2.36 0.60
CA HIS A 110 7.71 1.78 -0.15
C HIS A 110 7.02 0.61 0.56
N PRO A 111 7.69 -0.53 0.87
CA PRO A 111 7.07 -1.64 1.58
C PRO A 111 6.65 -1.24 3.00
N ALA A 112 7.32 -0.25 3.62
CA ALA A 112 6.89 0.27 4.92
C ALA A 112 5.49 0.90 4.87
N PHE A 113 5.20 1.71 3.85
CA PHE A 113 3.88 2.30 3.65
C PHE A 113 2.88 1.31 3.05
N ASP A 114 3.34 0.36 2.24
CA ASP A 114 2.48 -0.67 1.68
C ASP A 114 2.03 -1.72 2.70
N TRP A 115 2.86 -1.98 3.72
CA TRP A 115 2.46 -2.80 4.86
C TRP A 115 1.31 -2.18 5.64
N LEU A 116 1.26 -0.85 5.76
CA LEU A 116 0.26 -0.15 6.56
C LEU A 116 -1.16 -0.19 5.97
N ASN A 117 -1.37 -0.70 4.75
CA ASN A 117 -2.69 -0.73 4.13
C ASN A 117 -3.42 -2.07 4.32
N SER A 118 -4.69 -2.11 3.93
CA SER A 118 -5.54 -3.31 3.99
C SER A 118 -5.40 -4.24 2.79
N TYR A 119 -4.70 -3.83 1.73
CA TYR A 119 -4.39 -4.65 0.56
C TYR A 119 -3.27 -5.66 0.83
N GLY A 120 -2.29 -5.25 1.65
CA GLY A 120 -1.19 -6.07 2.14
C GLY A 120 -0.03 -6.24 1.17
N ILE A 121 1.03 -6.88 1.68
CA ILE A 121 2.27 -7.20 0.96
C ILE A 121 2.85 -8.54 1.43
N ARG A 122 3.67 -9.20 0.60
CA ARG A 122 4.42 -10.40 1.00
C ARG A 122 5.87 -10.04 1.35
N LEU A 123 6.07 -9.50 2.56
CA LEU A 123 7.37 -9.01 3.03
C LEU A 123 8.50 -10.04 3.00
N LEU A 124 8.17 -11.33 3.09
CA LEU A 124 9.15 -12.41 3.24
C LEU A 124 9.30 -13.24 1.97
N GLU A 125 8.74 -12.81 0.84
CA GLU A 125 8.87 -13.50 -0.44
C GLU A 125 10.36 -13.53 -0.89
N PRO A 126 10.91 -14.66 -1.39
CA PRO A 126 10.28 -15.95 -1.68
C PRO A 126 10.38 -16.99 -0.53
N PHE A 127 10.86 -16.60 0.65
CA PHE A 127 11.01 -17.52 1.78
C PHE A 127 9.68 -17.86 2.45
N SER A 128 8.70 -16.96 2.39
CA SER A 128 7.33 -17.19 2.84
C SER A 128 6.35 -16.40 1.98
N HIS A 129 5.26 -17.06 1.58
CA HIS A 129 4.17 -16.46 0.81
C HIS A 129 3.13 -15.75 1.68
N HIS A 130 3.43 -15.57 2.98
CA HIS A 130 2.51 -14.93 3.92
C HIS A 130 2.26 -13.46 3.58
N TRP A 131 0.99 -13.06 3.63
CA TRP A 131 0.57 -11.68 3.44
C TRP A 131 0.49 -10.93 4.77
N PHE A 132 1.13 -9.78 4.81
CA PHE A 132 1.13 -8.86 5.95
C PHE A 132 0.20 -7.69 5.67
N TYR A 133 -0.61 -7.31 6.67
CA TYR A 133 -1.61 -6.24 6.58
C TYR A 133 -1.54 -5.37 7.83
N GLY A 134 -1.57 -4.06 7.64
CA GLY A 134 -1.60 -3.09 8.74
C GLY A 134 -3.00 -2.56 9.03
N ASP A 135 -3.87 -2.48 8.01
CA ASP A 135 -5.24 -1.94 8.12
C ASP A 135 -5.27 -0.50 8.69
N VAL A 136 -4.21 0.27 8.47
CA VAL A 136 -4.03 1.64 9.01
C VAL A 136 -4.38 2.69 7.97
N LEU A 137 -3.84 2.55 6.76
CA LEU A 137 -3.90 3.57 5.70
C LEU A 137 -4.71 3.07 4.50
N PHE A 138 -5.48 3.97 3.90
CA PHE A 138 -6.11 3.70 2.61
C PHE A 138 -5.10 3.91 1.46
N ILE A 139 -5.21 3.14 0.38
CA ILE A 139 -4.19 3.12 -0.69
C ILE A 139 -4.00 4.49 -1.35
N ILE A 140 -5.13 5.20 -1.60
CA ILE A 140 -5.19 6.51 -2.22
C ILE A 140 -5.65 7.50 -1.15
N ASP A 141 -4.72 8.13 -0.44
CA ASP A 141 -5.02 8.95 0.73
C ASP A 141 -4.83 10.46 0.43
N PRO A 142 -5.94 11.22 0.25
CA PRO A 142 -5.87 12.65 -0.04
C PRO A 142 -5.21 13.47 1.06
N TRP A 143 -5.24 13.01 2.32
CA TRP A 143 -4.62 13.71 3.45
C TRP A 143 -3.10 13.58 3.42
N LEU A 144 -2.60 12.39 3.07
CA LEU A 144 -1.16 12.20 2.81
C LEU A 144 -0.71 13.05 1.61
N TRP A 145 -1.48 13.08 0.53
CA TRP A 145 -1.18 13.95 -0.61
C TRP A 145 -1.13 15.43 -0.24
N ALA A 146 -2.11 15.91 0.55
CA ALA A 146 -2.16 17.29 1.01
C ALA A 146 -0.94 17.64 1.88
N MET A 147 -0.61 16.81 2.88
CA MET A 147 0.53 17.06 3.77
C MET A 147 1.87 17.02 3.03
N LEU A 148 2.11 15.98 2.23
CA LEU A 148 3.36 15.81 1.49
C LEU A 148 3.49 16.85 0.37
N GLY A 149 2.42 17.09 -0.39
CA GLY A 149 2.37 18.05 -1.48
C GLY A 149 2.56 19.49 -1.00
N LEU A 150 1.85 19.90 0.06
CA LEU A 150 2.00 21.22 0.65
C LEU A 150 3.40 21.42 1.24
N GLY A 151 3.92 20.42 1.97
CA GLY A 151 5.29 20.44 2.52
C GLY A 151 6.35 20.58 1.44
N LEU A 152 6.24 19.79 0.37
CA LEU A 152 7.10 19.83 -0.80
C LEU A 152 7.04 21.20 -1.50
N TRP A 153 5.84 21.71 -1.79
CA TRP A 153 5.63 22.99 -2.46
C TRP A 153 6.19 24.16 -1.65
N LEU A 154 5.87 24.23 -0.34
CA LEU A 154 6.38 25.28 0.55
C LEU A 154 7.91 25.21 0.68
N SER A 155 8.48 24.00 0.76
CA SER A 155 9.92 23.81 0.85
C SER A 155 10.62 24.29 -0.43
N LEU A 156 10.11 23.89 -1.60
CA LEU A 156 10.59 24.34 -2.91
C LEU A 156 10.50 25.86 -3.09
N ARG A 157 9.37 26.46 -2.70
CA ARG A 157 9.17 27.91 -2.79
C ARG A 157 10.16 28.67 -1.92
N ARG A 158 10.38 28.21 -0.68
CA ARG A 158 11.36 28.81 0.25
C ARG A 158 12.79 28.64 -0.24
N GLU A 159 13.13 27.50 -0.82
CA GLU A 159 14.45 27.27 -1.39
C GLU A 159 14.73 28.22 -2.56
N ARG A 160 13.77 28.36 -3.49
CA ARG A 160 13.89 29.30 -4.62
C ARG A 160 14.03 30.75 -4.17
N ALA A 161 13.41 31.11 -3.05
CA ALA A 161 13.53 32.43 -2.43
C ALA A 161 14.83 32.61 -1.61
N GLY A 162 15.74 31.63 -1.58
CA GLY A 162 16.99 31.72 -0.82
C GLY A 162 16.83 31.67 0.70
N ALA A 163 15.68 31.24 1.21
CA ALA A 163 15.43 31.23 2.65
C ALA A 163 16.31 30.22 3.38
N SER A 164 16.95 30.61 4.48
CA SER A 164 17.88 29.77 5.26
C SER A 164 17.24 28.48 5.80
N ARG A 165 15.93 28.48 6.02
CA ARG A 165 15.14 27.40 6.65
C ARG A 165 14.17 26.72 5.69
N TRP A 166 14.58 26.57 4.43
CA TRP A 166 13.76 25.97 3.36
C TRP A 166 13.42 24.48 3.60
N THR A 167 14.19 23.74 4.39
CA THR A 167 13.89 22.32 4.72
C THR A 167 12.75 22.16 5.71
N ARG A 168 12.42 23.20 6.50
CA ARG A 168 11.46 23.09 7.61
C ARG A 168 10.07 22.60 7.19
N PRO A 169 9.46 23.08 6.09
CA PRO A 169 8.16 22.57 5.67
C PRO A 169 8.19 21.07 5.34
N ALA A 170 9.30 20.56 4.78
CA ALA A 170 9.47 19.13 4.53
C ALA A 170 9.58 18.33 5.84
N HIS A 171 10.33 18.83 6.83
CA HIS A 171 10.39 18.22 8.17
C HIS A 171 9.02 18.21 8.87
N MET A 172 8.26 19.31 8.77
CA MET A 172 6.90 19.39 9.30
C MET A 172 5.95 18.42 8.61
N ALA A 173 6.07 18.25 7.29
CA ALA A 173 5.27 17.27 6.55
C ALA A 173 5.61 15.83 6.98
N ILE A 174 6.89 15.49 7.16
CA ILE A 174 7.30 14.18 7.68
C ILE A 174 6.71 13.95 9.08
N ALA A 175 6.84 14.93 9.99
CA ALA A 175 6.28 14.83 11.33
C ALA A 175 4.74 14.69 11.31
N GLY A 176 4.06 15.45 10.45
CA GLY A 176 2.61 15.36 10.25
C GLY A 176 2.16 14.00 9.73
N VAL A 177 2.88 13.43 8.75
CA VAL A 177 2.63 12.08 8.23
C VAL A 177 2.81 11.04 9.32
N LEU A 178 3.89 11.10 10.11
CA LEU A 178 4.11 10.16 11.21
C LEU A 178 3.01 10.26 12.28
N ALA A 179 2.60 11.47 12.65
CA ALA A 179 1.49 11.70 13.57
C ALA A 179 0.16 11.17 13.00
N TYR A 180 -0.09 11.37 11.71
CA TYR A 180 -1.27 10.86 11.02
C TYR A 180 -1.31 9.33 10.97
N VAL A 181 -0.17 8.66 10.72
CA VAL A 181 -0.06 7.20 10.79
C VAL A 181 -0.34 6.70 12.21
N ALA A 182 0.26 7.32 13.21
CA ALA A 182 0.04 6.95 14.61
C ALA A 182 -1.43 7.12 15.04
N LEU A 183 -2.06 8.22 14.64
CA LEU A 183 -3.48 8.46 14.87
C LEU A 183 -4.34 7.38 14.22
N ASN A 184 -4.11 7.07 12.94
CA ASN A 184 -4.86 6.05 12.22
C ASN A 184 -4.65 4.65 12.80
N LEU A 185 -3.46 4.35 13.32
CA LEU A 185 -3.18 3.10 14.02
C LEU A 185 -4.05 2.99 15.29
N GLY A 186 -4.14 4.06 16.06
CA GLY A 186 -5.02 4.14 17.23
C GLY A 186 -6.49 3.94 16.87
N ILE A 187 -6.98 4.62 15.83
CA ILE A 187 -8.36 4.49 15.33
C ILE A 187 -8.65 3.04 14.92
N SER A 188 -7.77 2.42 14.12
CA SER A 188 -7.94 1.03 13.66
C SER A 188 -7.97 0.04 14.83
N ARG A 189 -7.12 0.22 15.86
CA ARG A 189 -7.11 -0.63 17.06
C ARG A 189 -8.40 -0.51 17.86
N ILE A 190 -8.83 0.71 18.18
CA ILE A 190 -10.06 0.97 18.92
C ILE A 190 -11.27 0.39 18.17
N ALA A 191 -11.31 0.54 16.84
CA ALA A 191 -12.38 0.01 16.00
C ALA A 191 -12.39 -1.53 15.95
N ALA A 192 -11.22 -2.18 15.90
CA ALA A 192 -11.15 -3.64 15.91
C ALA A 192 -11.55 -4.23 17.27
N GLU A 193 -11.10 -3.61 18.36
CA GLU A 193 -11.39 -4.04 19.73
C GLU A 193 -12.88 -3.88 20.08
N SER A 194 -13.61 -2.94 19.46
CA SER A 194 -15.01 -2.72 19.78
C SER A 194 -15.93 -3.89 19.43
N ILE A 195 -15.54 -4.76 18.49
CA ILE A 195 -16.35 -5.92 18.03
C ILE A 195 -15.70 -7.25 18.40
N ALA A 196 -14.39 -7.30 18.62
CA ALA A 196 -13.71 -8.53 19.07
C ALA A 196 -14.26 -9.08 20.39
N MET A 197 -14.92 -8.24 21.19
CA MET A 197 -15.46 -8.57 22.51
C MET A 197 -16.98 -8.86 22.51
N GLU A 198 -17.66 -8.73 21.36
CA GLU A 198 -19.10 -8.97 21.23
C GLU A 198 -19.36 -10.43 20.78
N ASP A 199 -20.37 -11.08 21.37
CA ASP A 199 -20.80 -12.45 21.03
C ASP A 199 -21.67 -12.44 19.75
N PRO A 200 -21.45 -13.31 18.74
CA PRO A 200 -20.43 -14.35 18.63
C PRO A 200 -19.01 -13.84 18.40
N TYR A 201 -18.05 -14.37 19.18
CA TYR A 201 -16.64 -14.00 19.05
C TYR A 201 -16.10 -14.24 17.63
N PRO A 202 -15.66 -13.18 16.92
CA PRO A 202 -15.18 -13.30 15.55
C PRO A 202 -13.79 -13.96 15.48
N ARG A 203 -13.56 -14.79 14.44
CA ARG A 203 -12.24 -15.39 14.17
C ARG A 203 -11.30 -14.42 13.47
N VAL A 204 -11.85 -13.48 12.71
CA VAL A 204 -11.11 -12.46 11.98
C VAL A 204 -11.85 -11.13 12.11
N VAL A 205 -11.11 -10.09 12.49
CA VAL A 205 -11.58 -8.70 12.52
C VAL A 205 -10.62 -7.85 11.68
N VAL A 206 -11.16 -7.04 10.79
CA VAL A 206 -10.40 -6.12 9.93
C VAL A 206 -11.04 -4.74 10.02
N ALA A 207 -10.31 -3.75 10.54
CA ALA A 207 -10.76 -2.37 10.57
C ALA A 207 -10.33 -1.67 9.26
N ASN A 208 -11.15 -1.79 8.22
CA ASN A 208 -10.80 -1.27 6.89
C ASN A 208 -10.96 0.27 6.84
N PRO A 209 -9.94 1.05 6.44
CA PRO A 209 -10.05 2.50 6.34
C PRO A 209 -11.00 2.92 5.20
N VAL A 210 -11.85 3.91 5.48
CA VAL A 210 -12.82 4.45 4.51
C VAL A 210 -12.13 5.51 3.63
N PRO A 211 -12.30 5.46 2.28
CA PRO A 211 -11.70 6.43 1.37
C PRO A 211 -12.06 7.88 1.75
N GLY A 212 -11.05 8.74 1.94
CA GLY A 212 -11.21 10.16 2.26
C GLY A 212 -11.67 10.47 3.69
N ALA A 213 -12.30 9.53 4.40
CA ALA A 213 -12.79 9.68 5.77
C ALA A 213 -11.89 8.91 6.75
N PHE A 214 -10.66 9.38 6.98
CA PHE A 214 -9.67 8.68 7.82
C PHE A 214 -10.13 8.45 9.27
N TRP A 215 -11.13 9.18 9.76
CA TRP A 215 -11.74 9.01 11.08
C TRP A 215 -12.78 7.89 11.14
N GLN A 216 -13.08 7.24 10.02
CA GLN A 216 -14.04 6.13 9.92
C GLN A 216 -13.35 4.81 9.57
N ARG A 217 -13.93 3.72 10.05
CA ARG A 217 -13.56 2.35 9.69
C ARG A 217 -14.81 1.58 9.30
N GLU A 218 -14.68 0.72 8.31
CA GLU A 218 -15.60 -0.39 8.12
C GLU A 218 -15.00 -1.60 8.83
N VAL A 219 -15.55 -1.95 9.99
CA VAL A 219 -15.06 -3.08 10.78
C VAL A 219 -15.71 -4.35 10.26
N LEU A 220 -14.92 -5.15 9.56
CA LEU A 220 -15.32 -6.41 8.97
C LEU A 220 -15.05 -7.51 9.97
N TRP A 221 -16.06 -8.35 10.22
CA TRP A 221 -15.93 -9.51 11.08
C TRP A 221 -16.30 -10.79 10.33
N ARG A 222 -15.71 -11.90 10.73
CA ARG A 222 -15.99 -13.24 10.18
C ARG A 222 -15.91 -14.31 11.25
N THR A 223 -16.92 -15.19 11.30
CA THR A 223 -16.96 -16.42 12.10
C THR A 223 -16.69 -17.65 11.21
N ALA A 224 -16.99 -18.86 11.65
CA ALA A 224 -16.77 -20.07 10.83
C ALA A 224 -17.67 -20.10 9.57
N GLY A 225 -18.90 -19.60 9.66
CA GLY A 225 -19.88 -19.71 8.58
C GLY A 225 -20.50 -18.38 8.15
N ARG A 226 -20.35 -17.30 8.92
CA ARG A 226 -20.96 -15.99 8.63
C ARG A 226 -19.94 -14.86 8.63
N TYR A 227 -20.28 -13.79 7.95
CA TYR A 227 -19.50 -12.56 7.91
C TYR A 227 -20.41 -11.34 7.94
N GLY A 228 -19.88 -10.22 8.40
CA GLY A 228 -20.62 -8.96 8.43
C GLY A 228 -19.71 -7.77 8.58
N SER A 229 -20.32 -6.58 8.61
CA SER A 229 -19.59 -5.32 8.69
C SER A 229 -20.33 -4.35 9.59
N VAL A 230 -19.60 -3.61 10.39
CA VAL A 230 -20.13 -2.55 11.26
C VAL A 230 -19.38 -1.25 10.96
N PRO A 231 -20.09 -0.14 10.69
CA PRO A 231 -19.43 1.15 10.54
C PRO A 231 -18.95 1.65 11.91
N PHE A 232 -17.72 2.14 11.95
CA PHE A 232 -17.13 2.79 13.11
C PHE A 232 -16.74 4.23 12.74
N SER A 233 -17.02 5.17 13.64
CA SER A 233 -16.62 6.57 13.50
C SER A 233 -16.04 7.06 14.82
N LEU A 234 -14.85 7.67 14.78
CA LEU A 234 -14.21 8.25 15.96
C LEU A 234 -15.06 9.33 16.65
N PHE A 235 -15.86 10.06 15.88
CA PHE A 235 -16.66 11.21 16.36
C PHE A 235 -18.16 10.90 16.46
N GLY A 236 -18.59 9.68 16.15
CA GLY A 236 -19.99 9.28 16.25
C GLY A 236 -20.29 8.58 17.57
N SER A 237 -21.55 8.62 18.01
CA SER A 237 -22.07 7.54 18.86
C SER A 237 -21.88 6.23 18.10
N ARG A 238 -21.55 5.11 18.77
CA ARG A 238 -21.38 3.80 18.12
C ARG A 238 -22.62 3.52 17.24
N VAL A 239 -22.52 3.74 15.93
CA VAL A 239 -23.67 3.61 15.03
C VAL A 239 -23.76 2.17 14.58
N GLY A 240 -24.79 1.50 15.08
CA GLY A 240 -25.38 0.32 14.47
C GLY A 240 -24.77 -0.99 14.97
N THR A 241 -25.60 -1.75 15.69
CA THR A 241 -25.65 -3.19 15.47
C THR A 241 -25.55 -3.40 13.95
N GLY A 242 -24.49 -4.07 13.47
CA GLY A 242 -24.33 -4.37 12.05
C GLY A 242 -25.51 -5.21 11.54
N GLU A 243 -25.35 -5.89 10.41
CA GLU A 243 -26.18 -7.07 10.16
C GLU A 243 -25.97 -8.02 11.36
N ALA A 244 -26.83 -7.95 12.39
CA ALA A 244 -26.60 -8.56 13.70
C ALA A 244 -26.47 -10.08 13.59
N GLU A 245 -26.98 -10.62 12.48
CA GLU A 245 -26.85 -12.01 12.11
C GLU A 245 -25.73 -12.28 11.07
N GLY A 246 -25.35 -11.30 10.24
CA GLY A 246 -24.41 -11.45 9.14
C GLY A 246 -24.90 -12.34 7.99
N ALA A 247 -24.18 -12.32 6.87
CA ALA A 247 -24.43 -13.15 5.71
C ALA A 247 -23.63 -14.47 5.76
N PRO A 248 -24.12 -15.58 5.18
CA PRO A 248 -23.35 -16.81 5.06
C PRO A 248 -22.15 -16.61 4.13
N THR A 249 -20.99 -17.15 4.51
CA THR A 249 -19.77 -17.08 3.69
C THR A 249 -19.85 -17.94 2.43
N ASN A 250 -20.62 -19.04 2.48
CA ASN A 250 -20.73 -20.08 1.45
C ASN A 250 -19.38 -20.64 0.95
N MET A 251 -18.32 -20.52 1.75
CA MET A 251 -16.98 -21.02 1.39
C MET A 251 -16.88 -22.55 1.52
N ASP A 252 -17.88 -23.17 2.15
CA ASP A 252 -18.10 -24.60 2.30
C ASP A 252 -18.97 -25.21 1.18
N ASP A 253 -19.40 -24.42 0.18
CA ASP A 253 -20.16 -24.93 -0.97
C ASP A 253 -19.38 -26.04 -1.69
N PRO A 254 -19.95 -27.26 -1.84
CA PRO A 254 -19.22 -28.42 -2.38
C PRO A 254 -18.78 -28.23 -3.84
N ARG A 255 -19.39 -27.31 -4.58
CA ARG A 255 -19.03 -26.99 -5.97
C ARG A 255 -17.72 -26.18 -6.05
N LEU A 256 -17.37 -25.46 -4.98
CA LEU A 256 -16.29 -24.47 -4.98
C LEU A 256 -14.92 -25.10 -5.21
N ALA A 257 -14.61 -26.19 -4.48
CA ALA A 257 -13.30 -26.87 -4.59
C ALA A 257 -12.99 -27.31 -6.03
N ARG A 258 -13.98 -27.94 -6.71
CA ARG A 258 -13.84 -28.36 -8.10
C ARG A 258 -13.66 -27.16 -9.02
N ARG A 259 -14.55 -26.16 -8.97
CA ARG A 259 -14.52 -25.00 -9.87
C ARG A 259 -13.27 -24.14 -9.70
N VAL A 260 -12.76 -24.01 -8.47
CA VAL A 260 -11.49 -23.33 -8.18
C VAL A 260 -10.31 -24.08 -8.80
N SER A 261 -10.28 -25.42 -8.68
CA SER A 261 -9.17 -26.22 -9.23
C SER A 261 -9.03 -26.07 -10.76
N GLU A 262 -10.14 -25.80 -11.44
CA GLU A 262 -10.25 -25.62 -12.89
C GLU A 262 -10.04 -24.16 -13.35
N SER A 263 -9.93 -23.19 -12.42
CA SER A 263 -9.82 -21.77 -12.74
C SER A 263 -8.54 -21.15 -12.15
N PRO A 264 -7.52 -20.87 -12.98
CA PRO A 264 -6.30 -20.17 -12.55
C PRO A 264 -6.58 -18.82 -11.89
N GLN A 265 -7.54 -18.07 -12.41
CA GLN A 265 -7.98 -16.79 -11.84
C GLN A 265 -8.56 -16.95 -10.44
N ALA A 266 -9.36 -18.00 -10.19
CA ALA A 266 -9.91 -18.27 -8.88
C ALA A 266 -8.84 -18.67 -7.86
N ARG A 267 -7.84 -19.47 -8.28
CA ARG A 267 -6.70 -19.81 -7.42
C ARG A 267 -5.87 -18.58 -7.07
N ALA A 268 -5.58 -17.73 -8.06
CA ALA A 268 -4.86 -16.49 -7.84
C ALA A 268 -5.62 -15.53 -6.91
N PHE A 269 -6.93 -15.41 -7.11
CA PHE A 269 -7.81 -14.62 -6.25
C PHE A 269 -7.80 -15.13 -4.80
N LEU A 270 -7.99 -16.44 -4.58
CA LEU A 270 -8.00 -17.01 -3.23
C LEU A 270 -6.63 -16.97 -2.55
N PHE A 271 -5.54 -17.01 -3.32
CA PHE A 271 -4.20 -16.81 -2.79
C PHE A 271 -3.97 -15.39 -2.24
N TRP A 272 -4.58 -14.38 -2.87
CA TRP A 272 -4.52 -12.98 -2.44
C TRP A 272 -5.56 -12.60 -1.38
N SER A 273 -6.73 -13.24 -1.43
CA SER A 273 -7.89 -12.84 -0.64
C SER A 273 -7.70 -13.16 0.85
N ARG A 274 -7.84 -12.14 1.69
CA ARG A 274 -7.78 -12.27 3.16
C ARG A 274 -9.14 -12.72 3.73
N MET A 275 -10.23 -12.22 3.15
CA MET A 275 -11.60 -12.48 3.59
C MET A 275 -12.48 -12.93 2.41
N PRO A 276 -12.18 -14.09 1.78
CA PRO A 276 -12.98 -14.58 0.68
C PRO A 276 -14.37 -15.01 1.15
N VAL A 277 -15.38 -14.70 0.35
CA VAL A 277 -16.75 -15.18 0.48
C VAL A 277 -17.29 -15.55 -0.90
N ALA A 278 -18.24 -16.49 -0.97
CA ALA A 278 -18.89 -16.89 -2.19
C ALA A 278 -20.34 -16.38 -2.21
N GLN A 279 -20.67 -15.59 -3.23
CA GLN A 279 -22.05 -15.21 -3.52
C GLN A 279 -22.66 -16.25 -4.48
N VAL A 280 -23.69 -16.94 -4.00
CA VAL A 280 -24.41 -17.94 -4.79
C VAL A 280 -25.55 -17.26 -5.55
N ARG A 281 -25.58 -17.41 -6.88
CA ARG A 281 -26.66 -16.91 -7.75
C ARG A 281 -27.13 -18.05 -8.65
N GLY A 282 -28.10 -18.82 -8.18
CA GLY A 282 -28.54 -20.04 -8.84
C GLY A 282 -27.39 -21.05 -8.92
N ASP A 283 -26.99 -21.42 -10.13
CA ASP A 283 -25.84 -22.32 -10.35
C ASP A 283 -24.51 -21.60 -10.58
N THR A 284 -24.49 -20.26 -10.59
CA THR A 284 -23.23 -19.49 -10.67
C THR A 284 -22.73 -19.16 -9.27
N LEU A 285 -21.43 -19.38 -9.05
CA LEU A 285 -20.72 -18.94 -7.85
C LEU A 285 -19.88 -17.71 -8.20
N GLN A 286 -19.92 -16.67 -7.37
CA GLN A 286 -19.03 -15.52 -7.51
C GLN A 286 -18.16 -15.39 -6.27
N LEU A 287 -16.85 -15.58 -6.44
CA LEU A 287 -15.87 -15.29 -5.39
C LEU A 287 -15.68 -13.79 -5.30
N VAL A 288 -15.75 -13.26 -4.07
CA VAL A 288 -15.54 -11.84 -3.77
C VAL A 288 -14.78 -11.73 -2.43
N ASP A 289 -14.07 -10.63 -2.23
CA ASP A 289 -13.36 -10.38 -0.98
C ASP A 289 -14.15 -9.36 -0.17
N GLN A 290 -14.48 -9.71 1.07
CA GLN A 290 -15.30 -8.90 1.96
C GLN A 290 -14.77 -7.47 2.10
N ARG A 291 -13.45 -7.27 2.04
CA ARG A 291 -12.79 -5.96 2.12
C ARG A 291 -13.23 -4.97 1.03
N PHE A 292 -13.75 -5.48 -0.08
CA PHE A 292 -14.06 -4.70 -1.27
C PHE A 292 -15.51 -4.89 -1.75
N LEU A 293 -16.42 -5.30 -0.84
CA LEU A 293 -17.84 -5.49 -1.16
C LEU A 293 -18.61 -4.16 -1.32
N ARG A 294 -18.14 -3.09 -0.69
CA ARG A 294 -18.79 -1.77 -0.72
C ARG A 294 -18.17 -0.84 -1.75
N ALA A 295 -18.95 0.17 -2.15
CA ALA A 295 -18.46 1.26 -3.00
C ALA A 295 -17.28 1.97 -2.31
N PRO A 296 -16.28 2.46 -3.07
CA PRO A 296 -16.20 2.51 -4.53
C PRO A 296 -15.57 1.26 -5.18
N THR A 297 -15.18 0.25 -4.40
CA THR A 297 -14.39 -0.89 -4.91
C THR A 297 -15.22 -2.12 -5.31
N ARG A 298 -16.54 -2.08 -5.08
CA ARG A 298 -17.48 -3.14 -5.40
C ARG A 298 -17.33 -3.62 -6.86
N GLY A 299 -17.09 -4.91 -7.03
CA GLY A 299 -16.99 -5.57 -8.34
C GLY A 299 -15.58 -5.68 -8.92
N ASN A 300 -14.63 -4.85 -8.49
CA ASN A 300 -13.25 -4.86 -9.00
C ASN A 300 -12.43 -6.07 -8.54
N PHE A 301 -12.85 -6.72 -7.47
CA PHE A 301 -12.18 -7.88 -6.87
C PHE A 301 -13.15 -9.05 -6.78
N SER A 302 -13.54 -9.57 -7.95
CA SER A 302 -14.43 -10.72 -8.05
C SER A 302 -14.03 -11.69 -9.16
N VAL A 303 -14.34 -12.97 -8.96
CA VAL A 303 -14.17 -14.03 -9.96
C VAL A 303 -15.45 -14.83 -10.09
N GLU A 304 -15.99 -14.89 -11.30
CA GLU A 304 -17.17 -15.69 -11.59
C GLU A 304 -16.76 -17.13 -11.93
N LEU A 305 -17.40 -18.09 -11.26
CA LEU A 305 -17.23 -19.53 -11.44
C LEU A 305 -18.53 -20.08 -12.04
N LYS A 306 -18.58 -20.11 -13.37
CA LYS A 306 -19.73 -20.61 -14.12
C LYS A 306 -19.89 -22.13 -13.99
N PRO A 307 -21.11 -22.65 -14.06
CA PRO A 307 -21.32 -24.06 -14.27
C PRO A 307 -20.75 -24.49 -15.62
N LYS A 308 -20.26 -25.72 -15.68
CA LYS A 308 -19.86 -26.37 -16.93
C LYS A 308 -21.07 -27.05 -17.55
#